data_AF-A0A846D1W6-F1
#
_entry.id   AF-A0A846D1W6-F1
#
_cell.length_a   1.000
_cell.length_b   1.000
_cell.length_c   1.000
_cell.angle_alpha   90.00
_cell.angle_beta   90.00
_cell.angle_gamma   90.00
#
_symmetry.space_group_name_H-M   'P 1'
#
loop_
_entity.id
_entity.type
_entity.pdbx_description
1 polymer ?
#
loop_
_entity_poly.entity_id
_entity_poly.type
_entity_poly.pdbx_seq_one_letter_code
_entity_poly.pdbx_strand_id
1 'polypeptide(L)'
;LSQLRASGKPMLLVLNKIDQYPDADRMAIYRKIRDERVKQLLSPAEIVMVAASPLVSVAVRSPNGNIQVKRRRGKPQIEDLKLKILEILHREGKSLVALNTMLYADELNENLVNRKMKIRDDSANQIIWKAVITKAFVIALNPVTVVDILTATVVDVVMILTLSRLYGIAMTEQGAVQLLQKIAMSMGGIGASELLANLGLSSLKSILGISAPVTGGVSLAPYMSVAITQASVAGVSGYGIGQITKTYLANGASWGEDGPKAVVRRILSSLDETSILHRIKGELRARLSKVEG
;
A
#
# COMPACT_ATOMS: atom_id res chain seq x y z
N LEU A 1 25.13 7.14 -21.65
CA LEU A 1 24.44 7.54 -22.91
C LEU A 1 23.44 6.49 -23.36
N SER A 2 23.81 5.21 -23.44
CA SER A 2 22.90 4.12 -23.85
C SER A 2 21.67 3.96 -22.96
N GLN A 3 21.82 4.08 -21.63
CA GLN A 3 20.70 4.06 -20.68
C GLN A 3 19.73 5.25 -20.84
N LEU A 4 20.24 6.44 -21.19
CA LEU A 4 19.43 7.64 -21.45
C LEU A 4 18.61 7.48 -22.74
N ARG A 5 19.21 6.92 -23.80
CA ARG A 5 18.49 6.60 -25.03
C ARG A 5 17.42 5.53 -24.84
N ALA A 6 17.66 4.54 -23.97
CA ALA A 6 16.66 3.53 -23.62
C ALA A 6 15.40 4.12 -22.94
N SER A 7 15.53 5.28 -22.29
CA SER A 7 14.40 6.00 -21.65
C SER A 7 13.54 6.84 -22.62
N GLY A 8 13.80 6.79 -23.93
CA GLY A 8 13.02 7.50 -24.95
C GLY A 8 13.12 9.03 -24.91
N LYS A 9 14.02 9.60 -24.10
CA LYS A 9 14.20 11.05 -23.98
C LYS A 9 15.06 11.59 -25.12
N PRO A 10 14.68 12.74 -25.73
CA PRO A 10 15.53 13.42 -26.72
C PRO A 10 16.88 13.79 -26.11
N MET A 11 17.95 13.63 -26.88
CA MET A 11 19.33 13.85 -26.41
C MET A 11 20.06 14.85 -27.31
N LEU A 12 20.68 15.85 -26.69
CA LEU A 12 21.50 16.84 -27.38
C LEU A 12 22.92 16.82 -26.81
N LEU A 13 23.90 16.51 -27.64
CA LEU A 13 25.32 16.49 -27.27
C LEU A 13 25.96 17.84 -27.59
N VAL A 14 26.58 18.45 -26.58
CA VAL A 14 27.17 19.78 -26.70
C VAL A 14 28.69 19.70 -26.56
N LEU A 15 29.42 19.95 -27.64
CA LEU A 15 30.87 20.11 -27.62
C LEU A 15 31.20 21.57 -27.23
N ASN A 16 31.46 21.79 -25.95
CA ASN A 16 31.78 23.12 -25.40
C ASN A 16 33.29 23.41 -25.46
N LYS A 17 33.64 24.70 -25.33
CA LYS A 17 35.02 25.24 -25.36
C LYS A 17 35.71 25.15 -26.71
N ILE A 18 34.96 25.26 -27.80
CA ILE A 18 35.55 25.24 -29.14
C ILE A 18 36.55 26.37 -29.40
N ASP A 19 36.49 27.45 -28.61
CA ASP A 19 37.41 28.58 -28.64
C ASP A 19 38.85 28.22 -28.20
N GLN A 20 39.04 27.08 -27.53
CA GLN A 20 40.34 26.61 -27.07
C GLN A 20 41.09 25.77 -28.11
N TYR A 21 40.44 25.47 -29.24
CA TYR A 21 41.00 24.63 -30.29
C TYR A 21 41.10 25.41 -31.60
N PRO A 22 42.20 25.23 -32.36
CA PRO A 22 42.25 25.62 -33.77
C PRO A 22 41.12 24.96 -34.57
N ASP A 23 40.67 25.59 -35.66
CA ASP A 23 39.55 25.10 -36.46
C ASP A 23 39.74 23.66 -36.97
N ALA A 24 40.98 23.30 -37.35
CA ALA A 24 41.31 21.95 -37.81
C ALA A 24 41.10 20.91 -36.70
N ASP A 25 41.55 21.19 -35.48
CA ASP A 25 41.43 20.30 -34.33
C ASP A 25 39.97 20.18 -33.88
N ARG A 26 39.22 21.29 -33.88
CA ARG A 26 37.78 21.29 -33.60
C ARG A 26 37.05 20.35 -34.55
N MET A 27 37.34 20.44 -35.85
CA MET A 27 36.71 19.59 -36.86
C MET A 27 37.13 18.12 -36.74
N ALA A 28 38.38 17.85 -36.38
CA ALA A 28 38.87 16.50 -36.11
C ALA A 28 38.14 15.88 -34.91
N ILE A 29 38.01 16.63 -33.80
CA ILE A 29 37.27 16.20 -32.60
C ILE A 29 35.80 15.95 -32.95
N TYR A 30 35.15 16.87 -33.66
CA TYR A 30 33.76 16.72 -34.07
C TYR A 30 33.54 15.44 -34.91
N ARG A 31 34.37 15.22 -35.93
CA ARG A 31 34.29 14.02 -36.78
C ARG A 31 34.50 12.75 -35.96
N LYS A 32 35.50 12.74 -35.07
CA LYS A 32 35.75 11.58 -34.21
C LYS A 32 34.58 11.27 -33.29
N ILE A 33 33.97 12.28 -32.69
CA ILE A 33 32.78 12.11 -31.85
C ILE A 33 31.61 11.58 -32.70
N ARG A 34 31.28 12.28 -33.80
CA ARG A 34 30.15 11.96 -34.68
C ARG A 34 30.25 10.57 -35.31
N ASP A 35 31.41 10.25 -35.88
CA ASP A 35 31.58 9.10 -36.76
C ASP A 35 32.04 7.83 -36.02
N GLU A 36 32.76 7.97 -34.89
CA GLU A 36 33.28 6.82 -34.15
C GLU A 36 32.59 6.60 -32.79
N ARG A 37 32.29 7.67 -32.04
CA ARG A 37 31.87 7.54 -30.62
C ARG A 37 30.36 7.45 -30.44
N VAL A 38 29.59 8.28 -31.15
CA VAL A 38 28.14 8.40 -30.95
C VAL A 38 27.32 8.07 -32.18
N LYS A 39 27.94 7.60 -33.27
CA LYS A 39 27.28 7.27 -34.55
C LYS A 39 26.01 6.41 -34.39
N GLN A 40 26.04 5.43 -33.50
CA GLN A 40 24.91 4.54 -33.26
C GLN A 40 23.86 5.14 -32.31
N LEU A 41 24.21 6.21 -31.58
CA LEU A 41 23.42 6.80 -30.49
C LEU A 41 22.78 8.14 -30.86
N LEU A 42 23.42 8.96 -31.69
CA LEU A 42 23.00 10.32 -32.04
C LEU A 42 23.19 10.58 -33.53
N SER A 43 22.26 11.32 -34.11
CA SER A 43 22.39 11.88 -35.44
C SER A 43 23.34 13.10 -35.43
N PRO A 44 23.96 13.46 -36.57
CA PRO A 44 24.80 14.66 -36.65
C PRO A 44 24.09 15.95 -36.25
N ALA A 45 22.76 16.00 -36.42
CA ALA A 45 21.92 17.15 -36.07
C ALA A 45 21.71 17.31 -34.55
N GLU A 46 22.06 16.29 -33.75
CA GLU A 46 21.99 16.28 -32.29
C GLU A 46 23.34 16.58 -31.64
N ILE A 47 24.33 17.04 -32.43
CA ILE A 47 25.66 17.41 -31.94
C ILE A 47 25.90 18.89 -32.26
N VAL A 48 26.04 19.71 -31.23
CA VAL A 48 26.23 21.17 -31.38
C VAL A 48 27.58 21.58 -30.81
N MET A 49 28.29 22.44 -31.53
CA MET A 49 29.57 23.01 -31.12
C MET A 49 29.36 24.41 -30.55
N VAL A 50 29.85 24.68 -29.35
CA VAL A 50 29.64 25.97 -28.67
C VAL A 50 30.87 26.44 -27.89
N ALA A 51 30.92 27.75 -27.62
CA ALA A 51 31.81 28.32 -26.62
C ALA A 51 30.97 29.11 -25.60
N ALA A 52 30.61 28.45 -24.48
CA ALA A 52 29.76 29.09 -23.47
C ALA A 52 30.46 30.25 -22.73
N SER A 53 31.80 30.21 -22.64
CA SER A 53 32.59 31.30 -22.04
C SER A 53 33.96 31.41 -22.72
N PRO A 54 34.04 32.00 -23.92
CA PRO A 54 35.25 31.98 -24.72
C PRO A 54 36.35 32.88 -24.14
N LEU A 55 37.61 32.50 -24.32
CA LEU A 55 38.77 33.28 -23.90
C LEU A 55 39.39 34.05 -25.09
N VAL A 56 39.06 35.34 -25.21
CA VAL A 56 39.57 36.21 -26.27
C VAL A 56 40.83 36.96 -25.81
N SER A 57 41.81 37.06 -26.70
CA SER A 57 43.01 37.88 -26.50
C SER A 57 42.68 39.34 -26.80
N VAL A 58 42.85 40.22 -25.82
CA VAL A 58 42.65 41.67 -25.99
C VAL A 58 43.99 42.36 -25.77
N ALA A 59 44.40 43.19 -26.72
CA ALA A 59 45.54 44.08 -26.57
C ALA A 59 45.16 45.21 -25.59
N VAL A 60 45.84 45.28 -24.46
CA VAL A 60 45.67 46.32 -23.44
C VAL A 60 46.94 47.16 -23.42
N ARG A 61 46.82 48.45 -23.72
CA ARG A 61 47.94 49.38 -23.63
C ARG A 61 48.17 49.76 -22.17
N SER A 62 49.38 49.50 -21.67
CA SER A 62 49.82 49.90 -20.34
C SER A 62 50.02 51.42 -20.26
N PRO A 63 49.94 52.03 -19.06
CA PRO A 63 50.22 53.46 -18.86
C PRO A 63 51.58 53.90 -19.39
N ASN A 64 52.54 52.98 -19.44
CA ASN A 64 53.92 53.18 -19.88
C ASN A 64 54.07 53.07 -21.42
N GLY A 65 52.98 52.98 -22.18
CA GLY A 65 52.98 52.91 -23.65
C GLY A 65 53.08 51.49 -24.24
N ASN A 66 53.54 50.50 -23.49
CA ASN A 66 53.65 49.10 -23.94
C ASN A 66 52.29 48.43 -24.18
N ILE A 67 52.21 47.56 -25.21
CA ILE A 67 51.03 46.74 -25.48
C ILE A 67 51.20 45.38 -24.78
N GLN A 68 50.28 45.05 -23.87
CA GLN A 68 50.21 43.74 -23.23
C GLN A 68 49.00 42.97 -23.75
N VAL A 69 49.18 41.69 -24.10
CA VAL A 69 48.06 40.82 -24.44
C VAL A 69 47.48 40.24 -23.15
N LYS A 70 46.22 40.56 -22.84
CA LYS A 70 45.49 39.96 -21.73
C LYS A 70 44.35 39.10 -22.26
N ARG A 71 44.18 37.91 -21.70
CA ARG A 71 43.00 37.07 -21.96
C ARG A 71 41.82 37.60 -21.16
N ARG A 72 40.69 37.83 -21.82
CA ARG A 72 39.42 38.20 -21.18
C ARG A 72 38.32 37.27 -21.67
N ARG A 73 37.25 37.15 -20.87
CA ARG A 73 36.05 36.42 -21.29
C ARG A 73 35.37 37.22 -22.40
N GLY A 74 35.14 36.56 -23.54
CA GLY A 74 34.39 37.09 -24.67
C GLY A 74 32.89 36.83 -24.55
N LYS A 75 32.14 37.24 -25.58
CA LYS A 75 30.71 36.96 -25.67
C LYS A 75 30.46 35.46 -25.92
N PRO A 76 29.53 34.81 -25.22
CA PRO A 76 29.18 33.41 -25.46
C PRO A 76 28.76 33.14 -26.91
N GLN A 77 29.24 32.04 -27.47
CA GLN A 77 28.86 31.51 -28.79
C GLN A 77 27.98 30.28 -28.57
N ILE A 78 26.68 30.51 -28.32
CA ILE A 78 25.70 29.46 -27.96
C ILE A 78 24.42 29.51 -28.81
N GLU A 79 24.42 30.28 -29.89
CA GLU A 79 23.20 30.56 -30.65
C GLU A 79 22.64 29.31 -31.31
N ASP A 80 23.50 28.48 -31.91
CA ASP A 80 23.13 27.19 -32.49
C ASP A 80 22.49 26.25 -31.46
N LEU A 81 22.96 26.30 -30.21
CA LEU A 81 22.39 25.51 -29.11
C LEU A 81 20.99 26.00 -28.75
N LYS A 82 20.78 27.32 -28.66
CA LYS A 82 19.46 27.88 -28.37
C LYS A 82 18.45 27.54 -29.47
N LEU A 83 18.83 27.71 -30.73
CA LEU A 83 17.99 27.38 -31.88
C LEU A 83 17.63 25.89 -31.87
N LYS A 84 18.58 25.02 -31.57
CA LYS A 84 18.33 23.59 -31.50
C LYS A 84 17.39 23.20 -30.35
N ILE A 85 17.53 23.82 -29.18
CA ILE A 85 16.59 23.63 -28.07
C ILE A 85 15.17 24.07 -28.47
N LEU A 86 15.04 25.23 -29.12
CA LEU A 86 13.75 25.73 -29.59
C LEU A 86 13.13 24.82 -30.65
N GLU A 87 13.92 24.29 -31.57
CA GLU A 87 13.47 23.33 -32.59
C GLU A 87 12.94 22.03 -31.94
N ILE A 88 13.67 21.48 -30.97
CA ILE A 88 13.24 20.28 -30.23
C ILE A 88 11.95 20.56 -29.47
N LEU A 89 11.87 21.69 -28.76
CA LEU A 89 10.65 22.07 -28.03
C LEU A 89 9.46 22.31 -28.97
N HIS A 90 9.69 22.87 -30.16
CA HIS A 90 8.62 23.08 -31.13
C HIS A 90 8.10 21.76 -31.71
N ARG A 91 8.99 20.84 -32.07
CA ARG A 91 8.64 19.55 -32.68
C ARG A 91 8.05 18.57 -31.66
N GLU A 92 8.63 18.52 -30.47
CA GLU A 92 8.40 17.43 -29.51
C GLU A 92 7.87 17.91 -28.16
N GLY A 93 7.72 19.21 -27.95
CA GLY A 93 7.33 19.79 -26.66
C GLY A 93 6.02 19.23 -26.10
N LYS A 94 5.02 18.99 -26.95
CA LYS A 94 3.75 18.36 -26.52
C LYS A 94 3.96 16.94 -26.00
N SER A 95 4.76 16.14 -26.69
CA SER A 95 5.09 14.76 -26.30
C SER A 95 5.94 14.73 -25.02
N LEU A 96 6.85 15.70 -24.85
CA LEU A 96 7.66 15.85 -23.63
C LEU A 96 6.81 16.22 -22.40
N VAL A 97 5.84 17.11 -22.57
CA VAL A 97 4.88 17.45 -21.50
C VAL A 97 4.04 16.23 -21.16
N ALA A 98 3.47 15.55 -22.17
CA ALA A 98 2.67 14.35 -21.95
C ALA A 98 3.45 13.24 -21.21
N LEU A 99 4.69 12.98 -21.62
CA LEU A 99 5.55 12.00 -20.96
C LEU A 99 5.86 12.37 -19.50
N ASN A 100 6.24 13.62 -19.23
CA ASN A 100 6.47 14.08 -17.85
C ASN A 100 5.20 14.02 -17.01
N THR A 101 4.04 14.36 -17.59
CA THR A 101 2.75 14.24 -16.90
C THR A 101 2.40 12.79 -16.61
N MET A 102 2.62 11.85 -17.53
CA MET A 102 2.41 10.42 -17.28
C MET A 102 3.32 9.90 -16.17
N LEU A 103 4.63 10.15 -16.26
CA LEU A 103 5.59 9.73 -15.23
C LEU A 103 5.23 10.30 -13.84
N TYR A 104 4.81 11.55 -13.78
CA TYR A 104 4.37 12.19 -12.54
C TYR A 104 3.04 11.62 -12.03
N ALA A 105 2.09 11.33 -12.92
CA ALA A 105 0.81 10.72 -12.55
C ALA A 105 0.99 9.31 -12.00
N ASP A 106 1.91 8.52 -12.58
CA ASP A 106 2.23 7.17 -12.11
C ASP A 106 2.83 7.19 -10.69
N GLU A 107 3.83 8.04 -10.45
CA GLU A 107 4.46 8.19 -9.12
C GLU A 107 3.46 8.68 -8.06
N LEU A 108 2.59 9.62 -8.41
CA LEU A 108 1.52 10.07 -7.52
C LEU A 108 0.51 8.95 -7.24
N ASN A 109 0.15 8.16 -8.24
CA ASN A 109 -0.80 7.07 -8.10
C ASN A 109 -0.28 6.00 -7.12
N GLU A 110 0.98 5.57 -7.25
CA GLU A 110 1.57 4.57 -6.35
C GLU A 110 1.58 5.03 -4.88
N ASN A 111 2.00 6.27 -4.63
CA ASN A 111 2.02 6.84 -3.29
C ASN A 111 0.61 6.98 -2.68
N LEU A 112 -0.38 7.37 -3.49
CA LEU A 112 -1.77 7.48 -3.08
C LEU A 112 -2.40 6.11 -2.78
N VAL A 113 -2.11 5.09 -3.58
CA VAL A 113 -2.58 3.71 -3.36
C VAL A 113 -2.02 3.16 -2.05
N ASN A 114 -0.71 3.27 -1.83
CA ASN A 114 -0.07 2.79 -0.60
C ASN A 114 -0.62 3.50 0.66
N ARG A 115 -0.82 4.82 0.59
CA ARG A 115 -1.37 5.57 1.71
C ARG A 115 -2.84 5.25 1.97
N LYS A 116 -3.66 5.08 0.91
CA LYS A 116 -5.04 4.60 1.05
C LYS A 116 -5.09 3.21 1.66
N MET A 117 -4.21 2.30 1.25
CA MET A 117 -4.15 0.95 1.78
C MET A 117 -3.78 0.93 3.27
N LYS A 118 -2.79 1.73 3.69
CA LYS A 118 -2.40 1.84 5.10
C LYS A 118 -3.52 2.41 5.98
N ILE A 119 -4.16 3.50 5.56
CA ILE A 119 -5.27 4.12 6.30
C ILE A 119 -6.46 3.15 6.42
N ARG A 120 -6.72 2.36 5.37
CA ARG A 120 -7.76 1.33 5.37
C ARG A 120 -7.40 0.17 6.29
N ASP A 121 -6.14 -0.23 6.39
CA ASP A 121 -5.72 -1.29 7.30
C ASP A 121 -5.93 -0.92 8.78
N ASP A 122 -5.50 0.28 9.18
CA ASP A 122 -5.70 0.78 10.54
C ASP A 122 -7.20 0.86 10.90
N SER A 123 -8.00 1.40 9.97
CA SER A 123 -9.45 1.52 10.14
C SER A 123 -10.12 0.14 10.23
N ALA A 124 -9.71 -0.81 9.39
CA ALA A 124 -10.22 -2.18 9.40
C ALA A 124 -9.88 -2.87 10.72
N ASN A 125 -8.65 -2.74 11.21
CA ASN A 125 -8.23 -3.31 12.50
C ASN A 125 -9.03 -2.72 13.67
N GLN A 126 -9.38 -1.43 13.64
CA GLN A 126 -10.25 -0.82 14.64
C GLN A 126 -11.69 -1.37 14.59
N ILE A 127 -12.26 -1.55 13.39
CA ILE A 127 -13.59 -2.14 13.21
C ILE A 127 -13.61 -3.58 13.76
N ILE A 128 -12.61 -4.38 13.39
CA ILE A 128 -12.46 -5.76 13.86
C ILE A 128 -12.35 -5.80 15.38
N TRP A 129 -11.48 -4.97 15.97
CA TRP A 129 -11.30 -4.95 17.43
C TRP A 129 -12.58 -4.56 18.18
N LYS A 130 -13.31 -3.55 17.69
CA LYS A 130 -14.59 -3.16 18.27
C LYS A 130 -15.61 -4.29 18.20
N ALA A 131 -15.74 -4.96 17.05
CA ALA A 131 -16.65 -6.09 16.88
C ALA A 131 -16.29 -7.25 17.82
N VAL A 132 -15.00 -7.59 17.93
CA VAL A 132 -14.48 -8.64 18.83
C VAL A 132 -14.83 -8.36 20.29
N ILE A 133 -14.56 -7.15 20.79
CA ILE A 133 -14.86 -6.80 22.17
C ILE A 133 -16.36 -6.72 22.42
N THR A 134 -17.15 -6.18 21.47
CA THR A 134 -18.62 -6.18 21.56
C THR A 134 -19.15 -7.62 21.64
N LYS A 135 -18.66 -8.52 20.78
CA LYS A 135 -19.05 -9.94 20.78
C LYS A 135 -18.71 -10.61 22.12
N ALA A 136 -17.47 -10.45 22.59
CA ALA A 136 -17.04 -11.01 23.87
C ALA A 136 -17.86 -10.46 25.04
N PHE A 137 -18.16 -9.17 25.03
CA PHE A 137 -18.98 -8.53 26.06
C PHE A 137 -20.42 -9.04 26.09
N VAL A 138 -21.06 -9.16 24.91
CA VAL A 138 -22.42 -9.73 24.79
C VAL A 138 -22.45 -11.17 25.32
N ILE A 139 -21.44 -11.99 25.00
CA ILE A 139 -21.34 -13.38 25.48
C ILE A 139 -21.12 -13.43 26.99
N ALA A 140 -20.33 -12.52 27.56
CA ALA A 140 -20.04 -12.52 28.99
C ALA A 140 -21.23 -12.11 29.86
N LEU A 141 -22.12 -11.23 29.37
CA LEU A 141 -23.28 -10.74 30.13
C LEU A 141 -24.41 -11.75 30.28
N ASN A 142 -24.54 -12.74 29.38
CA ASN A 142 -25.54 -13.79 29.53
C ASN A 142 -25.04 -15.19 29.09
N PRO A 143 -24.31 -15.90 29.97
CA PRO A 143 -23.82 -17.26 29.69
C PRO A 143 -24.88 -18.37 29.65
N VAL A 144 -26.04 -18.20 30.32
CA VAL A 144 -27.06 -19.26 30.48
C VAL A 144 -28.14 -19.20 29.39
N THR A 145 -28.40 -18.03 28.82
CA THR A 145 -29.37 -17.84 27.74
C THR A 145 -28.64 -17.40 26.48
N VAL A 146 -28.25 -18.38 25.67
CA VAL A 146 -28.07 -18.19 24.23
C VAL A 146 -29.43 -17.74 23.68
N VAL A 147 -29.76 -16.45 23.76
CA VAL A 147 -31.03 -15.88 23.23
C VAL A 147 -30.90 -15.80 21.71
N ASP A 148 -30.84 -16.97 21.11
CA ASP A 148 -30.57 -17.27 19.72
C ASP A 148 -29.15 -16.93 19.26
N ILE A 149 -28.45 -17.98 18.80
CA ILE A 149 -27.18 -17.98 18.06
C ILE A 149 -27.13 -16.93 16.92
N LEU A 150 -28.31 -16.42 16.53
CA LEU A 150 -28.52 -15.23 15.72
C LEU A 150 -27.73 -14.00 16.22
N THR A 151 -27.68 -13.69 17.51
CA THR A 151 -27.00 -12.46 18.00
C THR A 151 -25.48 -12.51 17.83
N ALA A 152 -24.83 -13.67 18.07
CA ALA A 152 -23.39 -13.82 17.87
C ALA A 152 -23.00 -13.72 16.38
N THR A 153 -23.87 -14.22 15.50
CA THR A 153 -23.70 -14.17 14.04
C THR A 153 -23.96 -12.77 13.49
N VAL A 154 -24.91 -12.03 14.07
CA VAL A 154 -25.22 -10.65 13.68
C VAL A 154 -24.02 -9.73 13.87
N VAL A 155 -23.26 -9.87 14.96
CA VAL A 155 -22.03 -9.05 15.16
C VAL A 155 -21.01 -9.32 14.05
N ASP A 156 -20.81 -10.58 13.66
CA ASP A 156 -19.88 -10.93 12.58
C ASP A 156 -20.39 -10.45 11.21
N VAL A 157 -21.69 -10.56 10.93
CA VAL A 157 -22.30 -10.06 9.69
C VAL A 157 -22.19 -8.55 9.60
N VAL A 158 -22.48 -7.83 10.68
CA VAL A 158 -22.33 -6.36 10.75
C VAL A 158 -20.86 -5.97 10.56
N MET A 159 -19.92 -6.70 11.16
CA MET A 159 -18.48 -6.48 10.94
C MET A 159 -18.12 -6.64 9.46
N ILE A 160 -18.57 -7.73 8.80
CA ILE A 160 -18.32 -7.98 7.38
C ILE A 160 -18.89 -6.86 6.50
N LEU A 161 -20.13 -6.45 6.74
CA LEU A 161 -20.77 -5.36 5.99
C LEU A 161 -20.04 -4.03 6.18
N THR A 162 -19.62 -3.73 7.41
CA THR A 162 -18.88 -2.51 7.73
C THR A 162 -17.51 -2.50 7.06
N LEU A 163 -16.79 -3.63 7.09
CA LEU A 163 -15.53 -3.80 6.36
C LEU A 163 -15.77 -3.67 4.85
N SER A 164 -16.84 -4.25 4.30
CA SER A 164 -17.13 -4.15 2.86
C SER A 164 -17.32 -2.70 2.41
N ARG A 165 -18.03 -1.89 3.21
CA ARG A 165 -18.18 -0.44 2.98
C ARG A 165 -16.82 0.28 3.06
N LEU A 166 -15.98 -0.06 4.05
CA LEU A 166 -14.62 0.48 4.14
C LEU A 166 -13.79 0.13 2.90
N TYR A 167 -13.97 -1.08 2.34
CA TYR A 167 -13.30 -1.55 1.14
C TYR A 167 -13.98 -1.10 -0.17
N GLY A 168 -15.10 -0.37 -0.11
CA GLY A 168 -15.79 0.15 -1.30
C GLY A 168 -16.46 -0.95 -2.12
N ILE A 169 -16.73 -2.10 -1.51
CA ILE A 169 -17.35 -3.27 -2.14
C ILE A 169 -18.82 -3.29 -1.71
N ALA A 170 -19.72 -3.30 -2.69
CA ALA A 170 -21.15 -3.45 -2.42
C ALA A 170 -21.43 -4.88 -1.97
N MET A 171 -21.94 -5.04 -0.75
CA MET A 171 -22.24 -6.34 -0.14
C MET A 171 -23.61 -6.30 0.48
N THR A 172 -24.43 -7.31 0.16
CA THR A 172 -25.73 -7.55 0.79
C THR A 172 -25.57 -8.36 2.06
N GLU A 173 -26.58 -8.39 2.93
CA GLU A 173 -26.58 -9.23 4.12
C GLU A 173 -26.40 -10.72 3.77
N GLN A 174 -27.07 -11.18 2.71
CA GLN A 174 -26.91 -12.54 2.20
C GLN A 174 -25.47 -12.82 1.74
N GLY A 175 -24.82 -11.86 1.06
CA GLY A 175 -23.41 -11.99 0.66
C GLY A 175 -22.47 -12.09 1.85
N ALA A 176 -22.72 -11.30 2.91
CA ALA A 176 -21.95 -11.37 4.15
C ALA A 176 -22.10 -12.71 4.86
N VAL A 177 -23.32 -13.26 4.92
CA VAL A 177 -23.57 -14.61 5.48
C VAL A 177 -22.86 -15.69 4.67
N GLN A 178 -22.92 -15.64 3.33
CA GLN A 178 -22.22 -16.60 2.47
C GLN A 178 -20.70 -16.52 2.64
N LEU A 179 -20.14 -15.32 2.79
CA LEU A 179 -18.72 -15.15 3.08
C LEU A 179 -18.36 -15.77 4.43
N LEU A 180 -19.14 -15.49 5.47
CA LEU A 180 -18.95 -16.06 6.80
C LEU A 180 -18.99 -17.60 6.77
N GLN A 181 -19.95 -18.19 6.04
CA GLN A 181 -20.04 -19.64 5.83
C GLN A 181 -18.80 -20.19 5.12
N LYS A 182 -18.35 -19.55 4.04
CA LYS A 182 -17.14 -19.97 3.32
C LYS A 182 -15.89 -19.92 4.19
N ILE A 183 -15.76 -18.87 5.02
CA ILE A 183 -14.67 -18.74 5.99
C ILE A 183 -14.75 -19.91 6.98
N ALA A 184 -15.90 -20.14 7.60
CA ALA A 184 -16.09 -21.21 8.58
C ALA A 184 -15.76 -22.60 8.02
N MET A 185 -16.22 -22.92 6.81
CA MET A 185 -15.88 -24.18 6.12
C MET A 185 -14.36 -24.31 5.87
N SER A 186 -13.72 -23.20 5.54
CA SER A 186 -12.30 -23.15 5.20
C SER A 186 -11.37 -23.21 6.43
N MET A 187 -11.88 -22.87 7.62
CA MET A 187 -11.13 -23.00 8.88
C MET A 187 -10.93 -24.47 9.31
N GLY A 188 -11.66 -25.41 8.72
CA GLY A 188 -11.36 -26.85 8.84
C GLY A 188 -11.53 -27.44 10.25
N GLY A 189 -12.39 -26.86 11.09
CA GLY A 189 -12.73 -27.35 12.42
C GLY A 189 -14.23 -27.66 12.57
N ILE A 190 -14.58 -28.27 13.71
CA ILE A 190 -15.93 -28.73 14.15
C ILE A 190 -17.03 -27.66 13.92
N GLY A 191 -16.67 -26.38 13.81
CA GLY A 191 -17.55 -25.26 13.47
C GLY A 191 -18.22 -25.30 12.09
N ALA A 192 -17.73 -26.06 11.09
CA ALA A 192 -18.43 -26.16 9.80
C ALA A 192 -19.77 -26.91 9.94
N SER A 193 -19.78 -28.00 10.72
CA SER A 193 -20.97 -28.78 11.02
C SER A 193 -21.91 -28.04 11.98
N GLU A 194 -21.36 -27.34 12.97
CA GLU A 194 -22.15 -26.54 13.93
C GLU A 194 -22.76 -25.30 13.27
N LEU A 195 -22.03 -24.54 12.44
CA LEU A 195 -22.62 -23.40 11.71
C LEU A 195 -23.62 -23.84 10.64
N LEU A 196 -23.38 -24.95 9.94
CA LEU A 196 -24.33 -25.48 8.96
C LEU A 196 -25.61 -26.04 9.62
N ALA A 197 -25.49 -26.74 10.75
CA ALA A 197 -26.64 -27.24 11.51
C ALA A 197 -27.42 -26.09 12.20
N ASN A 198 -26.73 -25.05 12.69
CA ASN A 198 -27.37 -23.94 13.41
C ASN A 198 -27.99 -22.87 12.48
N LEU A 199 -27.58 -22.79 11.21
CA LEU A 199 -28.19 -21.89 10.22
C LEU A 199 -29.35 -22.55 9.44
N GLY A 200 -29.53 -23.86 9.56
CA GLY A 200 -30.59 -24.62 8.91
C GLY A 200 -31.20 -25.64 9.85
N LEU A 201 -32.33 -25.29 10.48
CA LEU A 201 -33.25 -26.18 11.20
C LEU A 201 -32.65 -26.94 12.40
N SER A 202 -32.90 -26.40 13.60
CA SER A 202 -32.95 -27.11 14.89
C SER A 202 -31.62 -27.61 15.49
N SER A 203 -31.14 -26.92 16.54
CA SER A 203 -30.14 -27.50 17.45
C SER A 203 -30.07 -26.77 18.80
N LEU A 204 -31.12 -26.96 19.60
CA LEU A 204 -30.96 -27.08 21.05
C LEU A 204 -30.06 -28.30 21.32
N LYS A 205 -29.10 -28.18 22.24
CA LYS A 205 -28.33 -29.28 22.88
C LYS A 205 -27.10 -29.81 22.13
N SER A 206 -26.00 -29.06 22.16
CA SER A 206 -24.63 -29.55 22.37
C SER A 206 -23.74 -28.31 22.25
N ILE A 207 -22.83 -28.01 23.16
CA ILE A 207 -21.65 -28.81 23.42
C ILE A 207 -21.18 -28.52 24.86
N LEU A 208 -21.25 -29.59 25.66
CA LEU A 208 -20.41 -29.91 26.81
C LEU A 208 -20.64 -29.16 28.12
N GLY A 209 -21.44 -29.81 28.98
CA GLY A 209 -21.02 -29.99 30.36
C GLY A 209 -21.82 -29.20 31.38
N ILE A 210 -22.93 -29.79 31.78
CA ILE A 210 -23.63 -29.49 33.01
C ILE A 210 -22.65 -29.70 34.18
N SER A 211 -22.06 -28.61 34.66
CA SER A 211 -21.71 -28.46 36.06
C SER A 211 -21.82 -26.99 36.44
N ALA A 212 -22.95 -26.36 36.10
CA ALA A 212 -23.48 -25.38 37.03
C ALA A 212 -23.91 -26.20 38.24
N PRO A 213 -23.23 -26.11 39.40
CA PRO A 213 -23.85 -26.60 40.61
C PRO A 213 -25.11 -25.75 40.74
N VAL A 214 -26.27 -26.38 40.76
CA VAL A 214 -27.50 -25.76 41.27
C VAL A 214 -27.26 -25.57 42.77
N THR A 215 -26.38 -24.65 43.13
CA THR A 215 -26.11 -24.24 44.51
C THR A 215 -26.70 -22.86 44.64
N GLY A 216 -27.92 -22.81 45.18
CA GLY A 216 -28.69 -21.59 45.37
C GLY A 216 -27.87 -20.46 45.98
N GLY A 217 -27.50 -19.48 45.15
CA GLY A 217 -27.05 -18.16 45.56
C GLY A 217 -25.58 -17.96 45.95
N VAL A 218 -24.68 -18.95 45.87
CA VAL A 218 -23.31 -18.85 46.47
C VAL A 218 -22.14 -18.79 45.48
N SER A 219 -22.31 -18.91 44.16
CA SER A 219 -21.17 -19.05 43.21
C SER A 219 -21.07 -18.02 42.06
N LEU A 220 -21.35 -16.75 42.32
CA LEU A 220 -21.13 -15.66 41.34
C LEU A 220 -19.66 -15.51 40.89
N ALA A 221 -18.69 -15.73 41.79
CA ALA A 221 -17.26 -15.54 41.49
C ALA A 221 -16.65 -16.63 40.56
N PRO A 222 -16.90 -17.94 40.76
CA PRO A 222 -16.50 -18.98 39.81
C PRO A 222 -17.16 -18.82 38.43
N TYR A 223 -18.42 -18.40 38.40
CA TYR A 223 -19.22 -18.23 37.17
C TYR A 223 -18.66 -17.14 36.25
N MET A 224 -18.29 -15.98 36.81
CA MET A 224 -17.72 -14.87 36.04
C MET A 224 -16.40 -15.24 35.36
N SER A 225 -15.59 -16.09 36.01
CA SER A 225 -14.30 -16.54 35.45
C SER A 225 -14.48 -17.47 34.24
N VAL A 226 -15.50 -18.34 34.27
CA VAL A 226 -15.86 -19.22 33.15
C VAL A 226 -16.44 -18.40 32.00
N ALA A 227 -17.35 -17.47 32.29
CA ALA A 227 -17.95 -16.57 31.30
C ALA A 227 -16.91 -15.74 30.55
N ILE A 228 -15.96 -15.11 31.27
CA ILE A 228 -14.86 -14.34 30.68
C ILE A 228 -13.99 -15.21 29.78
N THR A 229 -13.71 -16.45 30.20
CA THR A 229 -12.87 -17.38 29.40
C THR A 229 -13.57 -17.75 28.09
N GLN A 230 -14.85 -18.15 28.14
CA GLN A 230 -15.63 -18.50 26.95
C GLN A 230 -15.81 -17.30 26.01
N ALA A 231 -16.15 -16.14 26.56
CA ALA A 231 -16.24 -14.89 25.81
C ALA A 231 -14.93 -14.51 25.11
N SER A 232 -13.79 -14.74 25.78
CA SER A 232 -12.48 -14.41 25.21
C SER A 232 -12.10 -15.36 24.08
N VAL A 233 -12.39 -16.65 24.20
CA VAL A 233 -12.17 -17.64 23.12
C VAL A 233 -13.05 -17.31 21.90
N ALA A 234 -14.32 -16.99 22.11
CA ALA A 234 -15.21 -16.55 21.03
C ALA A 234 -14.72 -15.24 20.37
N GLY A 235 -14.12 -14.33 21.15
CA GLY A 235 -13.49 -13.12 20.65
C GLY A 235 -12.27 -13.39 19.76
N VAL A 236 -11.41 -14.36 20.12
CA VAL A 236 -10.25 -14.76 19.28
C VAL A 236 -10.73 -15.28 17.93
N SER A 237 -11.77 -16.13 17.92
CA SER A 237 -12.39 -16.61 16.67
C SER A 237 -12.94 -15.44 15.81
N GLY A 238 -13.66 -14.51 16.43
CA GLY A 238 -14.15 -13.30 15.76
C GLY A 238 -13.02 -12.45 15.17
N TYR A 239 -11.87 -12.36 15.86
CA TYR A 239 -10.69 -11.65 15.36
C TYR A 239 -10.13 -12.32 14.10
N GLY A 240 -10.03 -13.66 14.10
CA GLY A 240 -9.62 -14.44 12.94
C GLY A 240 -10.54 -14.21 11.73
N ILE A 241 -11.87 -14.31 11.93
CA ILE A 241 -12.88 -14.03 10.89
C ILE A 241 -12.72 -12.61 10.35
N GLY A 242 -12.50 -11.63 11.22
CA GLY A 242 -12.27 -10.24 10.85
C GLY A 242 -11.03 -10.05 9.97
N GLN A 243 -9.89 -10.67 10.34
CA GLN A 243 -8.66 -10.60 9.56
C GLN A 243 -8.80 -11.30 8.19
N ILE A 244 -9.46 -12.45 8.15
CA ILE A 244 -9.75 -13.16 6.89
C ILE A 244 -10.63 -12.31 5.97
N THR A 245 -11.69 -11.73 6.51
CA THR A 245 -12.60 -10.82 5.79
C THR A 245 -11.83 -9.61 5.26
N LYS A 246 -10.99 -8.99 6.10
CA LYS A 246 -10.14 -7.85 5.71
C LYS A 246 -9.27 -8.21 4.51
N THR A 247 -8.58 -9.35 4.54
CA THR A 247 -7.72 -9.79 3.43
C THR A 247 -8.53 -10.10 2.17
N TYR A 248 -9.67 -10.79 2.28
CA TYR A 248 -10.57 -11.08 1.16
C TYR A 248 -11.04 -9.80 0.46
N LEU A 249 -11.45 -8.79 1.23
CA LEU A 249 -11.93 -7.51 0.70
C LEU A 249 -10.79 -6.63 0.17
N ALA A 250 -9.62 -6.64 0.82
CA ALA A 250 -8.43 -5.96 0.33
C ALA A 250 -7.97 -6.49 -1.04
N ASN A 251 -8.20 -7.78 -1.31
CA ASN A 251 -7.95 -8.42 -2.59
C ASN A 251 -9.10 -8.24 -3.61
N GLY A 252 -10.02 -7.29 -3.38
CA GLY A 252 -11.14 -7.01 -4.30
C GLY A 252 -12.26 -8.04 -4.23
N ALA A 253 -12.55 -8.58 -3.04
CA ALA A 253 -13.49 -9.70 -2.84
C ALA A 253 -13.09 -10.96 -3.62
N SER A 254 -11.80 -11.28 -3.61
CA SER A 254 -11.23 -12.47 -4.24
C SER A 254 -10.33 -13.24 -3.27
N TRP A 255 -10.37 -14.56 -3.37
CA TRP A 255 -9.47 -15.45 -2.62
C TRP A 255 -8.09 -15.58 -3.27
N GLY A 256 -7.90 -15.07 -4.49
CA GLY A 256 -6.68 -15.26 -5.27
C GLY A 256 -6.51 -16.71 -5.75
N GLU A 257 -5.31 -17.02 -6.26
CA GLU A 257 -5.00 -18.31 -6.89
C GLU A 257 -4.96 -19.48 -5.89
N ASP A 258 -4.57 -19.21 -4.63
CA ASP A 258 -4.44 -20.23 -3.59
C ASP A 258 -5.79 -20.79 -3.09
N GLY A 259 -6.90 -20.11 -3.41
CA GLY A 259 -8.24 -20.47 -2.95
C GLY A 259 -8.50 -20.21 -1.44
N PRO A 260 -9.76 -20.36 -0.99
CA PRO A 260 -10.19 -19.90 0.34
C PRO A 260 -9.51 -20.64 1.51
N LYS A 261 -9.30 -21.96 1.39
CA LYS A 261 -8.70 -22.78 2.46
C LYS A 261 -7.26 -22.41 2.75
N ALA A 262 -6.47 -22.12 1.71
CA ALA A 262 -5.06 -21.74 1.88
C ALA A 262 -4.93 -20.34 2.48
N VAL A 263 -5.72 -19.37 2.01
CA VAL A 263 -5.76 -18.01 2.57
C VAL A 263 -6.12 -18.03 4.05
N VAL A 264 -7.18 -18.75 4.41
CA VAL A 264 -7.64 -18.88 5.80
C VAL A 264 -6.56 -19.49 6.69
N ARG A 265 -5.97 -20.63 6.27
CA ARG A 265 -4.91 -21.29 7.05
C ARG A 265 -3.70 -20.39 7.26
N ARG A 266 -3.27 -19.68 6.21
CA ARG A 266 -2.14 -18.74 6.27
C ARG A 266 -2.40 -17.63 7.28
N ILE A 267 -3.58 -17.00 7.22
CA ILE A 267 -3.94 -15.92 8.13
C ILE A 267 -3.97 -16.44 9.56
N LEU A 268 -4.69 -17.54 9.84
CA LEU A 268 -4.77 -18.09 11.19
C LEU A 268 -3.38 -18.47 11.74
N SER A 269 -2.52 -19.08 10.92
CA SER A 269 -1.16 -19.42 11.34
C SER A 269 -0.26 -18.23 11.67
N SER A 270 -0.64 -17.03 11.20
CA SER A 270 0.10 -15.79 11.49
C SER A 270 -0.38 -15.07 12.76
N LEU A 271 -1.49 -15.51 13.35
CA LEU A 271 -2.06 -14.87 14.54
C LEU A 271 -1.41 -15.40 15.82
N ASP A 272 -0.99 -14.49 16.69
CA ASP A 272 -0.63 -14.83 18.07
C ASP A 272 -1.91 -14.92 18.91
N GLU A 273 -2.56 -16.08 18.86
CA GLU A 273 -3.80 -16.35 19.59
C GLU A 273 -3.68 -16.09 21.09
N THR A 274 -2.51 -16.37 21.68
CA THR A 274 -2.25 -16.20 23.11
C THR A 274 -2.27 -14.72 23.47
N SER A 275 -1.54 -13.89 22.72
CA SER A 275 -1.52 -12.43 22.91
C SER A 275 -2.91 -11.81 22.73
N ILE A 276 -3.63 -12.21 21.68
CA ILE A 276 -4.99 -11.74 21.40
C ILE A 276 -5.93 -12.12 22.55
N LEU A 277 -5.89 -13.38 23.01
CA LEU A 277 -6.71 -13.88 24.12
C LEU A 277 -6.47 -13.08 25.40
N HIS A 278 -5.20 -12.83 25.76
CA HIS A 278 -4.85 -12.05 26.94
C HIS A 278 -5.37 -10.62 26.86
N ARG A 279 -5.26 -10.00 25.68
CA ARG A 279 -5.77 -8.64 25.45
C ARG A 279 -7.29 -8.57 25.60
N ILE A 280 -8.03 -9.53 25.03
CA ILE A 280 -9.50 -9.61 25.16
C ILE A 280 -9.89 -9.81 26.63
N LYS A 281 -9.25 -10.76 27.33
CA LYS A 281 -9.51 -11.01 28.76
C LYS A 281 -9.32 -9.74 29.60
N GLY A 282 -8.24 -9.00 29.37
CA GLY A 282 -7.95 -7.77 30.10
C GLY A 282 -9.01 -6.70 29.88
N GLU A 283 -9.35 -6.42 28.61
CA GLU A 283 -10.33 -5.38 28.28
C GLU A 283 -11.76 -5.77 28.71
N LEU A 284 -12.14 -7.04 28.56
CA LEU A 284 -13.44 -7.54 28.99
C LEU A 284 -13.63 -7.41 30.50
N ARG A 285 -12.61 -7.77 31.28
CA ARG A 285 -12.63 -7.64 32.75
C ARG A 285 -12.79 -6.18 33.18
N ALA A 286 -12.09 -5.25 32.51
CA ALA A 286 -12.19 -3.81 32.77
C ALA A 286 -13.54 -3.20 32.39
N ARG A 287 -14.24 -3.77 31.39
CA ARG A 287 -15.59 -3.32 31.00
C ARG A 287 -16.67 -3.85 31.93
N LEU A 288 -16.59 -5.12 32.32
CA LEU A 288 -17.55 -5.73 33.25
C LEU A 288 -17.49 -5.06 34.63
N SER A 289 -16.29 -4.74 35.13
CA SER A 289 -16.14 -4.03 36.41
C SER A 289 -16.75 -2.63 36.44
N LYS A 290 -17.01 -2.00 35.28
CA LYS A 290 -17.69 -0.70 35.17
C LYS A 290 -19.21 -0.81 35.12
N VAL A 291 -19.75 -2.01 34.89
CA VAL A 291 -21.18 -2.28 34.82
C VAL A 291 -21.72 -2.75 36.18
N GLU A 292 -20.85 -3.34 37.00
CA GLU A 292 -21.17 -3.81 38.36
C GLU A 292 -21.08 -2.71 39.44
N GLY A 293 -20.55 -1.52 39.14
CA GLY A 293 -20.40 -0.39 40.06
C GLY A 293 -21.20 0.82 39.62
#